data_AF-A0A9P9HY04-F1
#
_entry.id   AF-A0A9P9HY04-F1
#
_cell.length_a   1.000
_cell.length_b   1.000
_cell.length_c   1.000
_cell.angle_alpha   90.00
_cell.angle_beta   90.00
_cell.angle_gamma   90.00
#
_symmetry.space_group_name_H-M   'P 1'
#
loop_
_entity.id
_entity.type
_entity.pdbx_description
1 polymer ?
#
loop_
_entity_poly.entity_id
_entity_poly.type
_entity_poly.pdbx_seq_one_letter_code
_entity_poly.pdbx_strand_id
1 'polypeptide(L)'
;MPVPKNPCSECKSKHLKCAGDEAVCTRCLKKGLECVRLGRNRQFRHGSSAKYDAKFSGSQSWVNSSAKEFRLQTSSRRSTQRIALADEASSSTTTRSGPHLEDGQTSSGPLSLGPEGSSYFHPATSQPPVREQLPQGPAIPSFQVQPSQHPLALSQRGPSWGGLLHALEPPHQRDLPLEGVQEACLLRYFIEELSHWFDLVDPQRRYQLVVPERARRYPPLLNAILAMSARHLCRVEKYKTLRGIVYRGQPLPNLSSHSAVEYMLKCIPVLKDFHTTEDGETRELIVTTAVILRHFEELDDEEDDDPALDTRIDEGVNFLAILNAVLRSLTSDDLINRRELLIASYWVALRQEVYYALRKGYPAQMVEPPAEWSDISPANRIVFHTSQVTKWLFDDKSESGWHKLKEQEEYLDQYVTGRFEPILYRPPDRVLGEVFPTMWYASPIALTGMQHMMIAKMILTAESPLLSRAEDVRAAYRKAEGEVRNLVLQVCGTAVQHPDTQPGLVNAILAIQMYGSYFTDPWEQEALKKTVEMFKGCQAWPLPKALKERYCKS
;
A
#
# COMPACT_ATOMS: atom_id res chain seq x y z
N MET A 1 -39.98 -27.93 1.76
CA MET A 1 -39.72 -28.30 0.35
C MET A 1 -38.25 -28.69 0.22
N PRO A 2 -37.89 -29.83 -0.39
CA PRO A 2 -36.50 -30.22 -0.50
C PRO A 2 -35.75 -29.28 -1.44
N VAL A 3 -34.52 -28.93 -1.04
CA VAL A 3 -33.59 -28.01 -1.71
C VAL A 3 -33.41 -28.40 -3.19
N PRO A 4 -33.44 -27.45 -4.15
CA PRO A 4 -33.20 -27.78 -5.56
C PRO A 4 -31.76 -28.27 -5.75
N LYS A 5 -31.61 -29.55 -6.11
CA LYS A 5 -30.31 -30.16 -6.46
C LYS A 5 -29.84 -29.61 -7.81
N ASN A 6 -28.59 -29.14 -7.88
CA ASN A 6 -27.99 -28.65 -9.13
C ASN A 6 -27.97 -29.75 -10.21
N PRO A 7 -28.30 -29.43 -11.48
CA PRO A 7 -28.23 -30.40 -12.57
C PRO A 7 -26.76 -30.68 -12.97
N CYS A 8 -26.46 -31.92 -13.37
CA CYS A 8 -25.16 -32.29 -13.94
C CYS A 8 -24.90 -31.60 -15.28
N SER A 9 -23.62 -31.52 -15.69
CA SER A 9 -23.16 -30.87 -16.93
C SER A 9 -23.94 -31.34 -18.17
N GLU A 10 -24.13 -32.65 -18.32
CA GLU A 10 -24.85 -33.26 -19.44
C GLU A 10 -26.34 -32.92 -19.49
N CYS A 11 -27.00 -32.87 -18.34
CA CYS A 11 -28.41 -32.47 -18.28
C CYS A 11 -28.55 -30.96 -18.49
N LYS A 12 -27.57 -30.17 -18.05
CA LYS A 12 -27.52 -28.72 -18.23
C LYS A 12 -27.30 -28.34 -19.70
N SER A 13 -26.33 -28.95 -20.38
CA SER A 13 -26.02 -28.67 -21.80
C SER A 13 -27.18 -29.00 -22.72
N LYS A 14 -27.95 -30.05 -22.40
CA LYS A 14 -29.08 -30.49 -23.23
C LYS A 14 -30.44 -29.93 -22.78
N HIS A 15 -30.47 -29.06 -21.76
CA HIS A 15 -31.70 -28.50 -21.16
C HIS A 15 -32.73 -29.55 -20.69
N LEU A 16 -32.25 -30.61 -20.05
CA LEU A 16 -33.07 -31.75 -19.64
C LEU A 16 -33.15 -31.85 -18.11
N LYS A 17 -34.27 -32.42 -17.62
CA LYS A 17 -34.48 -32.62 -16.18
C LYS A 17 -33.45 -33.59 -15.61
N CYS A 18 -32.67 -33.12 -14.63
CA CYS A 18 -31.71 -33.92 -13.88
C CYS A 18 -32.39 -34.42 -12.59
N ALA A 19 -32.66 -35.72 -12.51
CA ALA A 19 -33.23 -36.36 -11.33
C ALA A 19 -32.34 -37.55 -10.90
N GLY A 20 -32.24 -37.78 -9.59
CA GLY A 20 -31.47 -38.89 -9.03
C GLY A 20 -30.53 -38.48 -7.89
N ASP A 21 -29.67 -39.42 -7.52
CA ASP A 21 -28.77 -39.34 -6.38
C ASP A 21 -27.66 -38.30 -6.56
N GLU A 22 -26.88 -37.99 -5.52
CA GLU A 22 -25.82 -36.98 -5.58
C GLU A 22 -24.64 -37.37 -6.48
N ALA A 23 -24.29 -38.66 -6.54
CA ALA A 23 -23.16 -39.16 -7.31
C ALA A 23 -23.47 -39.30 -8.83
N VAL A 24 -24.60 -39.90 -9.21
CA VAL A 24 -24.96 -40.14 -10.63
C VAL A 24 -26.45 -39.92 -10.84
N CYS A 25 -26.84 -39.12 -11.85
CA CYS A 25 -28.25 -38.94 -12.17
C CYS A 25 -28.81 -40.15 -12.96
N THR A 26 -30.10 -40.45 -12.80
CA THR A 26 -30.76 -41.62 -13.39
C THR A 26 -30.62 -41.69 -14.91
N ARG A 27 -30.53 -40.53 -15.57
CA ARG A 27 -30.39 -40.45 -17.02
C ARG A 27 -28.97 -40.80 -17.50
N CYS A 28 -27.95 -40.31 -16.79
CA CYS A 28 -26.56 -40.63 -17.12
C CYS A 28 -26.30 -42.12 -16.87
N LEU A 29 -26.86 -42.68 -15.78
CA LEU A 29 -26.79 -44.11 -15.50
C LEU A 29 -27.40 -44.96 -16.62
N LYS A 30 -28.61 -44.62 -17.10
CA LYS A 30 -29.27 -45.37 -18.19
C LYS A 30 -28.55 -45.26 -19.53
N LYS A 31 -27.81 -44.18 -19.76
CA LYS A 31 -27.12 -43.93 -21.04
C LYS A 31 -25.63 -44.29 -21.01
N GLY A 32 -25.11 -44.77 -19.88
CA GLY A 32 -23.68 -45.02 -19.72
C GLY A 32 -22.83 -43.75 -19.91
N LEU A 33 -23.35 -42.58 -19.52
CA LEU A 33 -22.66 -41.30 -19.67
C LEU A 33 -22.01 -40.88 -18.35
N GLU A 34 -20.85 -40.25 -18.44
CA GLU A 34 -20.14 -39.68 -17.28
C GLU A 34 -20.94 -38.51 -16.68
N CYS A 35 -21.24 -38.58 -15.38
CA CYS A 35 -22.11 -37.62 -14.71
C CYS A 35 -21.32 -36.63 -13.85
N VAL A 36 -20.83 -35.55 -14.46
CA VAL A 36 -20.07 -34.52 -13.74
C VAL A 36 -20.99 -33.45 -13.17
N ARG A 37 -20.96 -33.25 -11.84
CA ARG A 37 -21.66 -32.14 -11.16
C ARG A 37 -20.64 -31.10 -10.72
N LEU A 38 -20.63 -29.96 -11.40
CA LEU A 38 -19.75 -28.85 -11.04
C LEU A 38 -20.24 -28.23 -9.72
N GLY A 39 -19.32 -28.09 -8.75
CA GLY A 39 -19.53 -27.33 -7.52
C GLY A 39 -19.91 -25.87 -7.83
N ARG A 40 -20.54 -25.19 -6.88
CA ARG A 40 -21.10 -23.83 -7.05
C ARG A 40 -20.04 -22.81 -7.52
N ASN A 41 -19.88 -22.63 -8.83
CA ASN A 41 -19.35 -21.39 -9.39
C ASN A 41 -20.50 -20.39 -9.49
N ARG A 42 -20.58 -19.46 -8.52
CA ARG A 42 -21.45 -18.28 -8.65
C ARG A 42 -20.79 -17.30 -9.63
N GLN A 43 -20.93 -17.55 -10.92
CA GLN A 43 -20.76 -16.49 -11.92
C GLN A 43 -21.99 -15.59 -11.85
N PHE A 44 -21.85 -14.42 -11.21
CA PHE A 44 -22.83 -13.36 -11.39
C PHE A 44 -22.79 -12.91 -12.85
N ARG A 45 -23.96 -12.82 -13.49
CA ARG A 45 -24.09 -12.15 -14.79
C ARG A 45 -23.81 -10.66 -14.58
N HIS A 46 -22.67 -10.18 -15.07
CA HIS A 46 -22.50 -8.75 -15.31
C HIS A 46 -23.37 -8.36 -16.52
N GLY A 47 -24.21 -7.35 -16.34
CA GLY A 47 -24.99 -6.73 -17.42
C GLY A 47 -26.47 -7.11 -17.40
N SER A 48 -27.32 -6.14 -17.03
CA SER A 48 -28.70 -6.12 -17.48
C SER A 48 -28.70 -5.95 -19.00
N SER A 49 -29.53 -6.71 -19.72
CA SER A 49 -29.77 -6.54 -21.15
C SER A 49 -30.53 -5.24 -21.48
N ALA A 50 -30.76 -4.37 -20.49
CA ALA A 50 -31.29 -3.04 -20.70
C ALA A 50 -30.19 -2.14 -21.27
N LYS A 51 -30.28 -1.87 -22.58
CA LYS A 51 -29.53 -0.77 -23.21
C LYS A 51 -29.99 0.55 -22.57
N TYR A 52 -29.22 1.08 -21.63
CA TYR A 52 -29.54 2.35 -20.95
C TYR A 52 -29.25 3.60 -21.81
N ASP A 53 -28.76 3.43 -23.04
CA ASP A 53 -28.39 4.55 -23.93
C ASP A 53 -29.54 5.04 -24.83
N ALA A 54 -30.79 4.65 -24.55
CA ALA A 54 -31.93 5.20 -25.28
C ALA A 54 -32.33 6.56 -24.69
N LYS A 55 -32.14 7.65 -25.45
CA LYS A 55 -32.75 8.96 -25.14
C LYS A 55 -34.27 8.83 -25.27
N PHE A 56 -34.97 8.84 -24.14
CA PHE A 56 -36.43 8.76 -24.11
C PHE A 56 -37.07 10.09 -24.49
N SER A 57 -38.17 10.03 -25.23
CA SER A 57 -38.98 11.21 -25.58
C SER A 57 -39.65 11.78 -24.32
N GLY A 58 -39.67 13.12 -24.17
CA GLY A 58 -40.36 13.79 -23.07
C GLY A 58 -41.88 13.61 -23.04
N SER A 59 -42.47 13.08 -24.13
CA SER A 59 -43.90 12.74 -24.21
C SER A 59 -44.18 11.24 -24.07
N GLN A 60 -43.18 10.44 -23.69
CA GLN A 60 -43.35 8.99 -23.56
C GLN A 60 -44.22 8.64 -22.34
N SER A 61 -45.41 8.08 -22.58
CA SER A 61 -46.28 7.54 -21.54
C SER A 61 -45.78 6.16 -21.08
N TRP A 62 -45.24 6.10 -19.87
CA TRP A 62 -44.56 4.89 -19.35
C TRP A 62 -45.50 3.80 -18.86
N VAL A 63 -46.76 4.12 -18.57
CA VAL A 63 -47.78 3.16 -18.16
C VAL A 63 -49.13 3.66 -18.69
N ASN A 64 -49.89 2.80 -19.37
CA ASN A 64 -51.24 3.13 -19.79
C ASN A 64 -52.19 2.91 -18.60
N SER A 65 -52.70 3.98 -18.01
CA SER A 65 -53.56 3.94 -16.81
C SER A 65 -55.02 3.58 -17.09
N SER A 66 -55.37 3.11 -18.30
CA SER A 66 -56.67 2.48 -18.52
C SER A 66 -56.75 1.14 -17.78
N ALA A 67 -57.61 1.03 -16.77
CA ALA A 67 -57.85 -0.22 -16.05
C ALA A 67 -58.24 -1.34 -17.05
N LYS A 68 -57.36 -2.34 -17.22
CA LYS A 68 -57.70 -3.55 -17.97
C LYS A 68 -58.48 -4.48 -17.05
N GLU A 69 -59.68 -4.88 -17.49
CA GLU A 69 -60.53 -5.87 -16.80
C GLU A 69 -59.72 -7.11 -16.36
N PHE A 70 -59.67 -7.36 -15.06
CA PHE A 70 -58.96 -8.50 -14.48
C PHE A 70 -59.87 -9.73 -14.53
N ARG A 71 -59.51 -10.74 -15.34
CA ARG A 71 -60.20 -12.06 -15.34
C ARG A 71 -59.47 -13.02 -14.42
N LEU A 72 -60.09 -13.35 -13.28
CA LEU A 72 -59.67 -14.47 -12.44
C LEU A 72 -60.12 -15.80 -13.07
N GLN A 73 -59.16 -16.66 -13.43
CA GLN A 73 -59.44 -18.06 -13.72
C GLN A 73 -59.25 -18.89 -12.45
N THR A 74 -60.35 -19.35 -11.84
CA THR A 74 -60.32 -20.41 -10.83
C THR A 74 -60.66 -21.74 -11.50
N SER A 75 -59.90 -22.78 -11.20
CA SER A 75 -60.13 -24.12 -11.73
C SER A 75 -61.40 -24.74 -11.14
N SER A 76 -62.45 -24.85 -11.96
CA SER A 76 -63.50 -25.89 -12.03
C SER A 76 -64.89 -25.30 -12.31
N ARG A 77 -65.45 -25.68 -13.47
CA ARG A 77 -66.83 -25.61 -13.97
C ARG A 77 -67.85 -24.65 -13.28
N ARG A 78 -68.13 -23.53 -13.97
CA ARG A 78 -69.42 -22.82 -14.24
C ARG A 78 -69.41 -21.30 -13.93
N SER A 79 -69.76 -20.54 -14.98
CA SER A 79 -70.19 -19.12 -15.07
C SER A 79 -69.15 -18.00 -14.80
N THR A 80 -69.14 -16.99 -15.67
CA THR A 80 -68.40 -15.73 -15.53
C THR A 80 -69.37 -14.61 -15.13
N GLN A 81 -69.07 -13.85 -14.08
CA GLN A 81 -69.79 -12.60 -13.73
C GLN A 81 -68.80 -11.42 -13.76
N ARG A 82 -69.24 -10.29 -14.32
CA ARG A 82 -68.51 -9.02 -14.39
C ARG A 82 -68.76 -8.20 -13.12
N ILE A 83 -67.72 -7.61 -12.55
CA ILE A 83 -67.84 -6.56 -11.53
C ILE A 83 -67.20 -5.29 -12.10
N ALA A 84 -67.99 -4.22 -12.22
CA ALA A 84 -67.51 -2.89 -12.58
C ALA A 84 -67.38 -2.04 -11.31
N LEU A 85 -66.30 -1.28 -11.19
CA LEU A 85 -66.16 -0.21 -10.19
C LEU A 85 -65.95 1.11 -10.95
N ALA A 86 -66.78 2.10 -10.62
CA ALA A 86 -66.79 3.45 -11.20
C ALA A 86 -65.86 4.39 -10.40
N ASP A 87 -65.21 5.31 -11.11
CA ASP A 87 -64.36 6.38 -10.56
C ASP A 87 -65.16 7.69 -10.41
N GLU A 88 -65.11 8.28 -9.21
CA GLU A 88 -65.60 9.64 -8.88
C GLU A 88 -64.63 10.25 -7.86
N ALA A 89 -63.96 11.37 -8.21
CA ALA A 89 -63.75 12.56 -7.34
C ALA A 89 -62.65 13.51 -7.87
N SER A 90 -63.09 14.52 -8.63
CA SER A 90 -63.03 15.96 -8.37
C SER A 90 -61.78 16.69 -7.78
N SER A 91 -61.38 17.68 -8.57
CA SER A 91 -60.51 18.86 -8.38
C SER A 91 -60.64 19.70 -7.11
N SER A 92 -59.55 20.39 -6.71
CA SER A 92 -59.59 21.83 -6.39
C SER A 92 -58.20 22.50 -6.48
N THR A 93 -58.22 23.74 -6.95
CA THR A 93 -57.10 24.64 -7.25
C THR A 93 -57.30 25.90 -6.42
N THR A 94 -56.26 26.52 -5.83
CA THR A 94 -56.19 27.99 -5.72
C THR A 94 -54.81 28.51 -5.30
N THR A 95 -54.26 29.38 -6.15
CA THR A 95 -53.19 30.35 -5.92
C THR A 95 -53.77 31.69 -5.44
N ARG A 96 -53.05 32.44 -4.59
CA ARG A 96 -53.15 33.92 -4.55
C ARG A 96 -51.88 34.57 -4.00
N SER A 97 -51.48 35.66 -4.66
CA SER A 97 -50.25 36.43 -4.46
C SER A 97 -50.53 37.82 -3.85
N GLY A 98 -49.63 38.29 -2.96
CA GLY A 98 -49.23 39.69 -2.64
C GLY A 98 -50.26 40.67 -2.04
N PRO A 99 -49.86 41.90 -1.59
CA PRO A 99 -48.52 42.56 -1.64
C PRO A 99 -48.12 43.48 -0.42
N HIS A 100 -46.92 44.11 -0.53
CA HIS A 100 -46.52 45.49 -0.13
C HIS A 100 -45.65 45.83 1.15
N LEU A 101 -44.43 46.36 0.84
CA LEU A 101 -43.71 47.60 1.28
C LEU A 101 -43.17 47.90 2.72
N GLU A 102 -41.87 48.29 2.73
CA GLU A 102 -41.13 49.42 3.39
C GLU A 102 -41.53 49.89 4.83
N ASP A 103 -40.67 50.40 5.75
CA ASP A 103 -39.45 51.21 5.67
C ASP A 103 -38.76 51.35 7.07
N GLY A 104 -37.47 51.77 7.11
CA GLY A 104 -36.75 52.49 8.21
C GLY A 104 -36.49 51.83 9.60
N GLN A 105 -35.49 52.15 10.43
CA GLN A 105 -34.31 53.04 10.41
C GLN A 105 -33.54 52.86 11.75
N THR A 106 -32.28 53.33 11.80
CA THR A 106 -31.51 53.87 12.97
C THR A 106 -30.78 52.97 14.00
N SER A 107 -29.45 52.94 13.84
CA SER A 107 -28.38 53.40 14.76
C SER A 107 -28.41 53.14 16.28
N SER A 108 -27.30 52.63 16.82
CA SER A 108 -26.44 53.33 17.81
C SER A 108 -25.14 52.53 18.05
N GLY A 109 -24.01 53.24 18.05
CA GLY A 109 -22.67 52.67 18.17
C GLY A 109 -22.04 52.77 19.58
N PRO A 110 -20.77 53.16 19.71
CA PRO A 110 -19.75 52.40 20.45
C PRO A 110 -19.01 53.19 21.56
N LEU A 111 -18.20 52.52 22.38
CA LEU A 111 -17.16 53.10 23.27
C LEU A 111 -16.00 52.07 23.31
N SER A 112 -14.77 52.26 22.82
CA SER A 112 -13.70 53.29 22.97
C SER A 112 -13.19 53.51 24.40
N LEU A 113 -11.89 53.19 24.61
CA LEU A 113 -10.86 54.06 25.24
C LEU A 113 -9.48 53.35 25.22
N GLY A 114 -8.50 53.91 24.49
CA GLY A 114 -7.05 53.63 24.59
C GLY A 114 -6.39 54.50 25.69
N PRO A 115 -5.17 55.06 25.54
CA PRO A 115 -4.09 54.83 24.56
C PRO A 115 -2.64 54.95 25.17
N GLU A 116 -1.64 55.23 24.30
CA GLU A 116 -0.25 55.74 24.51
C GLU A 116 0.88 54.69 24.56
N GLY A 117 2.02 54.80 23.86
CA GLY A 117 2.54 55.80 22.94
C GLY A 117 4.05 55.59 22.66
N SER A 118 4.49 55.94 21.43
CA SER A 118 5.83 56.42 21.01
C SER A 118 7.04 55.48 20.78
N SER A 119 7.18 55.02 19.54
CA SER A 119 8.24 55.27 18.51
C SER A 119 9.63 55.91 18.81
N TYR A 120 10.72 55.34 18.22
CA TYR A 120 11.55 55.84 17.08
C TYR A 120 13.06 55.39 17.10
N PHE A 121 13.48 54.67 16.04
CA PHE A 121 14.67 54.76 15.15
C PHE A 121 16.18 54.68 15.60
N HIS A 122 16.95 53.96 14.76
CA HIS A 122 18.41 53.70 14.57
C HIS A 122 19.27 54.99 14.29
N PRO A 123 20.63 55.03 13.98
CA PRO A 123 21.54 53.98 13.42
C PRO A 123 23.10 54.04 13.67
N ALA A 124 23.79 52.97 13.22
CA ALA A 124 25.08 52.80 12.46
C ALA A 124 26.51 53.31 12.88
N THR A 125 27.48 52.43 12.54
CA THR A 125 28.79 52.60 11.82
C THR A 125 30.19 52.62 12.52
N SER A 126 31.09 51.81 11.93
CA SER A 126 32.53 52.03 11.59
C SER A 126 33.70 51.65 12.55
N GLN A 127 34.81 51.20 11.91
CA GLN A 127 36.01 50.48 12.42
C GLN A 127 37.22 51.41 12.85
N PRO A 128 38.52 50.96 12.85
CA PRO A 128 39.48 50.88 13.97
C PRO A 128 40.61 51.98 13.93
N PRO A 129 41.74 51.99 14.70
CA PRO A 129 42.93 51.14 14.48
C PRO A 129 43.88 50.86 15.72
N VAL A 130 45.06 50.32 15.39
CA VAL A 130 46.26 49.74 16.07
C VAL A 130 47.09 50.65 17.03
N ARG A 131 47.81 50.04 18.03
CA ARG A 131 49.30 50.08 18.27
C ARG A 131 49.87 50.54 19.66
N GLU A 132 50.69 49.64 20.24
CA GLU A 132 51.96 49.76 21.04
C GLU A 132 52.10 50.17 22.54
N GLN A 133 52.82 49.26 23.25
CA GLN A 133 54.03 49.40 24.11
C GLN A 133 53.97 49.51 25.66
N LEU A 134 54.89 48.74 26.27
CA LEU A 134 55.16 48.43 27.69
C LEU A 134 55.76 49.60 28.52
N PRO A 135 55.91 49.44 29.85
CA PRO A 135 57.26 49.15 30.39
C PRO A 135 57.34 48.09 31.51
N GLN A 136 58.57 47.58 31.69
CA GLN A 136 59.03 46.49 32.57
C GLN A 136 59.48 46.93 33.98
N GLY A 137 59.48 45.96 34.92
CA GLY A 137 60.52 45.74 35.96
C GLY A 137 60.37 46.48 37.30
N PRO A 138 60.73 45.87 38.45
CA PRO A 138 62.07 45.31 38.66
C PRO A 138 62.15 43.89 39.26
N ALA A 139 63.38 43.38 39.30
CA ALA A 139 63.80 42.00 39.49
C ALA A 139 64.20 41.61 40.94
N ILE A 140 63.77 40.40 41.33
CA ILE A 140 64.40 39.27 42.07
C ILE A 140 65.48 39.55 43.16
N PRO A 141 65.46 38.81 44.29
CA PRO A 141 66.44 37.71 44.37
C PRO A 141 65.89 36.36 44.88
N SER A 142 66.59 35.33 44.40
CA SER A 142 66.55 33.88 44.61
C SER A 142 66.54 33.40 46.07
N PHE A 143 65.98 32.21 46.35
CA PHE A 143 66.74 31.00 46.70
C PHE A 143 65.84 29.76 46.92
N GLN A 144 66.43 28.62 46.57
CA GLN A 144 65.97 27.22 46.55
C GLN A 144 64.95 26.76 47.61
N VAL A 145 63.94 26.00 47.16
CA VAL A 145 63.32 24.92 47.95
C VAL A 145 62.95 23.75 47.03
N GLN A 146 63.44 22.57 47.36
CA GLN A 146 62.80 21.28 47.10
C GLN A 146 62.38 20.71 48.47
N PRO A 147 61.46 19.73 48.57
CA PRO A 147 60.44 19.30 47.62
C PRO A 147 59.05 19.15 48.31
N SER A 148 58.10 18.64 47.53
CA SER A 148 56.94 17.84 47.96
C SER A 148 55.58 18.55 48.15
N GLN A 149 54.69 18.10 47.26
CA GLN A 149 53.29 17.76 47.44
C GLN A 149 52.20 18.76 47.01
N HIS A 150 51.61 18.36 45.87
CA HIS A 150 50.28 18.62 45.30
C HIS A 150 50.05 19.88 44.47
N PRO A 151 50.20 19.79 43.14
CA PRO A 151 49.51 20.67 42.21
C PRO A 151 48.11 20.14 41.91
N LEU A 152 47.08 20.93 42.24
CA LEU A 152 45.85 20.98 41.46
C LEU A 152 46.21 21.62 40.11
N ALA A 153 46.72 20.81 39.18
CA ALA A 153 46.88 21.20 37.79
C ALA A 153 45.70 20.64 36.99
N LEU A 154 44.81 21.53 36.58
CA LEU A 154 43.91 21.33 35.45
C LEU A 154 44.77 20.94 34.24
N SER A 155 44.84 19.64 33.96
CA SER A 155 45.52 19.12 32.78
C SER A 155 44.71 19.53 31.56
N GLN A 156 45.21 20.52 30.82
CA GLN A 156 44.94 20.67 29.40
C GLN A 156 45.44 19.40 28.66
N ARG A 157 44.63 18.34 28.64
CA ARG A 157 44.76 17.28 27.65
C ARG A 157 43.78 17.62 26.54
N GLY A 158 44.30 18.16 25.44
CA GLY A 158 43.57 18.07 24.17
C GLY A 158 43.24 16.60 23.87
N PRO A 159 42.16 16.30 23.12
CA PRO A 159 41.82 14.93 22.78
C PRO A 159 43.00 14.26 22.08
N SER A 160 43.62 13.29 22.74
CA SER A 160 44.73 12.53 22.18
C SER A 160 44.17 11.55 21.15
N TRP A 161 44.41 11.84 19.87
CA TRP A 161 44.15 10.92 18.76
C TRP A 161 44.70 9.51 19.01
N GLY A 162 45.75 9.36 19.81
CA GLY A 162 46.32 8.05 20.15
C GLY A 162 45.32 7.08 20.79
N GLY A 163 44.35 7.55 21.57
CA GLY A 163 43.32 6.68 22.16
C GLY A 163 42.24 6.27 21.14
N LEU A 164 41.91 7.17 20.21
CA LEU A 164 40.95 6.91 19.12
C LEU A 164 41.54 6.00 18.04
N LEU A 165 42.81 6.16 17.72
CA LEU A 165 43.51 5.35 16.71
C LEU A 165 43.80 3.93 17.21
N HIS A 166 43.99 3.74 18.52
CA HIS A 166 44.14 2.40 19.11
C HIS A 166 42.87 1.54 19.03
N ALA A 167 41.70 2.14 18.83
CA ALA A 167 40.44 1.43 18.60
C ALA A 167 40.18 1.08 17.13
N LEU A 168 41.02 1.57 16.20
CA LEU A 168 40.92 1.28 14.77
C LEU A 168 41.77 0.05 14.46
N GLU A 169 41.17 -1.14 14.53
CA GLU A 169 41.77 -2.32 13.92
C GLU A 169 41.82 -2.15 12.39
N PRO A 170 42.94 -2.48 11.71
CA PRO A 170 42.98 -2.47 10.26
C PRO A 170 41.91 -3.45 9.74
N PRO A 171 41.07 -3.04 8.77
CA PRO A 171 40.01 -3.92 8.27
C PRO A 171 40.61 -5.20 7.70
N HIS A 172 40.08 -6.34 8.13
CA HIS A 172 40.52 -7.68 7.73
C HIS A 172 40.42 -7.92 6.21
N GLN A 173 39.59 -7.13 5.51
CA GLN A 173 39.43 -7.16 4.06
C GLN A 173 39.27 -5.74 3.51
N ARG A 174 40.00 -5.40 2.44
CA ARG A 174 39.87 -4.12 1.74
C ARG A 174 38.83 -4.23 0.65
N ASP A 175 37.90 -3.29 0.60
CA ASP A 175 36.92 -3.30 -0.47
C ASP A 175 37.52 -2.80 -1.78
N LEU A 176 37.46 -3.64 -2.82
CA LEU A 176 37.93 -3.28 -4.16
C LEU A 176 36.84 -2.54 -4.95
N PRO A 177 37.20 -1.60 -5.84
CA PRO A 177 36.25 -1.04 -6.80
C PRO A 177 35.61 -2.15 -7.65
N LEU A 178 34.34 -1.98 -8.02
CA LEU A 178 33.71 -2.86 -9.01
C LEU A 178 34.41 -2.69 -10.36
N GLU A 179 34.60 -3.79 -11.08
CA GLU A 179 35.38 -3.81 -12.32
C GLU A 179 34.66 -3.12 -13.50
N GLY A 180 33.32 -3.08 -13.49
CA GLY A 180 32.51 -2.53 -14.56
C GLY A 180 31.76 -1.24 -14.19
N VAL A 181 31.83 -0.23 -15.07
CA VAL A 181 31.03 1.01 -14.96
C VAL A 181 29.53 0.72 -14.89
N GLN A 182 29.05 -0.27 -15.64
CA GLN A 182 27.65 -0.69 -15.61
C GLN A 182 27.23 -1.17 -14.22
N GLU A 183 27.99 -2.09 -13.62
CA GLU A 183 27.68 -2.64 -12.30
C GLU A 183 27.77 -1.59 -11.21
N ALA A 184 28.76 -0.69 -11.30
CA ALA A 184 28.87 0.46 -10.40
C ALA A 184 27.66 1.41 -10.52
N CYS A 185 27.20 1.71 -11.73
CA CYS A 185 26.01 2.52 -11.95
C CYS A 185 24.74 1.85 -11.41
N LEU A 186 24.58 0.53 -11.62
CA LEU A 186 23.44 -0.23 -11.13
C LEU A 186 23.43 -0.33 -9.60
N LEU A 187 24.56 -0.62 -8.95
CA LEU A 187 24.66 -0.61 -7.48
C LEU A 187 24.36 0.79 -6.93
N ARG A 188 24.88 1.85 -7.57
CA ARG A 188 24.59 3.23 -7.18
C ARG A 188 23.10 3.57 -7.36
N TYR A 189 22.48 3.12 -8.44
CA TYR A 189 21.05 3.30 -8.68
C TYR A 189 20.22 2.65 -7.58
N PHE A 190 20.61 1.46 -7.13
CA PHE A 190 19.95 0.81 -6.00
C PHE A 190 20.02 1.66 -4.73
N ILE A 191 21.20 2.15 -4.36
CA ILE A 191 21.43 2.97 -3.15
C ILE A 191 20.63 4.27 -3.18
N GLU A 192 20.59 4.93 -4.34
CA GLU A 192 19.99 6.26 -4.48
C GLU A 192 18.47 6.20 -4.67
N GLU A 193 17.94 5.20 -5.40
CA GLU A 193 16.56 5.23 -5.88
C GLU A 193 15.71 4.06 -5.36
N LEU A 194 16.29 2.88 -5.12
CA LEU A 194 15.53 1.65 -4.84
C LEU A 194 15.53 1.22 -3.37
N SER A 195 16.63 1.39 -2.66
CA SER A 195 16.82 0.86 -1.31
C SER A 195 15.77 1.38 -0.33
N HIS A 196 15.32 2.63 -0.52
CA HIS A 196 14.29 3.27 0.28
C HIS A 196 12.94 2.53 0.25
N TRP A 197 12.65 1.74 -0.79
CA TRP A 197 11.41 0.96 -0.89
C TRP A 197 11.41 -0.24 0.08
N PHE A 198 12.59 -0.68 0.48
CA PHE A 198 12.81 -1.75 1.45
C PHE A 198 12.84 -1.20 2.89
N ASP A 199 13.40 -0.01 3.08
CA ASP A 199 13.61 0.60 4.41
C ASP A 199 12.39 1.34 4.99
N LEU A 200 11.20 1.23 4.38
CA LEU A 200 9.99 1.98 4.77
C LEU A 200 9.61 1.87 6.24
N VAL A 201 9.95 0.76 6.89
CA VAL A 201 9.66 0.50 8.31
C VAL A 201 10.93 0.12 9.10
N ASP A 202 12.11 0.42 8.54
CA ASP A 202 13.41 0.23 9.17
C ASP A 202 14.07 1.58 9.48
N PRO A 203 14.06 2.04 10.75
CA PRO A 203 14.74 3.25 11.17
C PRO A 203 16.25 3.28 10.86
N GLN A 204 16.90 2.12 10.78
CA GLN A 204 18.34 2.03 10.54
C GLN A 204 18.71 2.00 9.05
N ARG A 205 17.71 1.95 8.16
CA ARG A 205 17.90 1.94 6.71
C ARG A 205 18.91 0.90 6.22
N ARG A 206 18.75 -0.35 6.67
CA ARG A 206 19.75 -1.39 6.42
C ARG A 206 19.88 -1.72 4.93
N TYR A 207 18.82 -1.61 4.14
CA TYR A 207 18.92 -1.81 2.70
C TYR A 207 19.69 -0.69 2.00
N GLN A 208 19.64 0.53 2.51
CA GLN A 208 20.42 1.64 1.98
C GLN A 208 21.87 1.61 2.46
N LEU A 209 22.13 1.28 3.72
CA LEU A 209 23.44 1.48 4.36
C LEU A 209 24.27 0.21 4.48
N VAL A 210 23.66 -0.94 4.74
CA VAL A 210 24.36 -2.20 5.06
C VAL A 210 24.40 -3.14 3.87
N VAL A 211 23.26 -3.33 3.19
CA VAL A 211 23.14 -4.25 2.05
C VAL A 211 24.15 -3.95 0.92
N PRO A 212 24.39 -2.69 0.49
CA PRO A 212 25.34 -2.41 -0.57
C PRO A 212 26.79 -2.71 -0.18
N GLU A 213 27.14 -2.50 1.10
CA GLU A 213 28.47 -2.84 1.62
C GLU A 213 28.69 -4.35 1.58
N ARG A 214 27.72 -5.12 2.09
CA ARG A 214 27.80 -6.59 2.11
C ARG A 214 27.74 -7.19 0.70
N ALA A 215 26.97 -6.59 -0.21
CA ALA A 215 26.88 -7.04 -1.61
C ALA A 215 28.26 -7.04 -2.30
N ARG A 216 29.14 -6.08 -2.01
CA ARG A 216 30.49 -6.04 -2.59
C ARG A 216 31.36 -7.24 -2.20
N ARG A 217 31.03 -7.93 -1.11
CA ARG A 217 31.74 -9.12 -0.61
C ARG A 217 30.99 -10.42 -0.88
N TYR A 218 29.73 -10.35 -1.29
CA TYR A 218 28.87 -11.50 -1.53
C TYR A 218 28.19 -11.42 -2.90
N PRO A 219 28.76 -12.09 -3.93
CA PRO A 219 28.32 -11.97 -5.32
C PRO A 219 26.83 -12.25 -5.57
N PRO A 220 26.15 -13.23 -4.93
CA PRO A 220 24.73 -13.45 -5.17
C PRO A 220 23.84 -12.26 -4.80
N LEU A 221 24.15 -11.58 -3.68
CA LEU A 221 23.42 -10.38 -3.27
C LEU A 221 23.68 -9.21 -4.22
N LEU A 222 24.93 -9.05 -4.67
CA LEU A 222 25.25 -8.05 -5.70
C LEU A 222 24.45 -8.32 -6.97
N ASN A 223 24.45 -9.55 -7.47
CA ASN A 223 23.70 -9.92 -8.67
C ASN A 223 22.19 -9.64 -8.52
N ALA A 224 21.59 -9.88 -7.35
CA ALA A 224 20.19 -9.54 -7.11
C ALA A 224 19.91 -8.02 -7.20
N ILE A 225 20.80 -7.22 -6.59
CA ILE A 225 20.75 -5.75 -6.70
C ILE A 225 20.88 -5.30 -8.16
N LEU A 226 21.83 -5.88 -8.90
CA LEU A 226 22.05 -5.57 -10.31
C LEU A 226 20.85 -5.96 -11.18
N ALA A 227 20.23 -7.11 -10.91
CA ALA A 227 19.03 -7.58 -11.60
C ALA A 227 17.86 -6.60 -11.44
N MET A 228 17.50 -6.27 -10.20
CA MET A 228 16.43 -5.32 -9.90
C MET A 228 16.72 -3.93 -10.48
N SER A 229 17.95 -3.45 -10.33
CA SER A 229 18.37 -2.15 -10.85
C SER A 229 18.31 -2.08 -12.37
N ALA A 230 18.85 -3.09 -13.05
CA ALA A 230 18.83 -3.18 -14.50
C ALA A 230 17.39 -3.17 -15.01
N ARG A 231 16.53 -3.95 -14.36
CA ARG A 231 15.11 -4.04 -14.72
C ARG A 231 14.40 -2.70 -14.60
N HIS A 232 14.47 -2.08 -13.43
CA HIS A 232 13.79 -0.82 -13.19
C HIS A 232 14.38 0.30 -14.07
N LEU A 233 15.70 0.43 -14.16
CA LEU A 233 16.36 1.45 -14.96
C LEU A 233 16.00 1.37 -16.45
N CYS A 234 15.82 0.15 -17.00
CA CYS A 234 15.36 -0.04 -18.38
C CYS A 234 13.89 0.36 -18.60
N ARG A 235 13.04 0.38 -17.56
CA ARG A 235 11.64 0.79 -17.66
C ARG A 235 11.47 2.30 -17.62
N VAL A 236 12.23 2.99 -16.76
CA VAL A 236 12.02 4.41 -16.50
C VAL A 236 12.48 5.29 -17.67
N GLU A 237 11.55 6.04 -18.24
CA GLU A 237 11.78 6.88 -19.42
C GLU A 237 12.79 8.01 -19.18
N LYS A 238 12.90 8.50 -17.92
CA LYS A 238 13.80 9.60 -17.54
C LYS A 238 15.28 9.33 -17.83
N TYR A 239 15.68 8.06 -17.96
CA TYR A 239 17.05 7.65 -18.22
C TYR A 239 17.31 7.17 -19.65
N LYS A 240 16.26 7.11 -20.49
CA LYS A 240 16.40 6.70 -21.89
C LYS A 240 16.80 7.88 -22.76
N THR A 241 17.77 7.64 -23.62
CA THR A 241 18.21 8.59 -24.64
C THR A 241 18.24 7.91 -26.00
N LEU A 242 18.36 8.69 -27.09
CA LEU A 242 18.53 8.15 -28.45
C LEU A 242 19.75 7.22 -28.60
N ARG A 243 20.72 7.28 -27.68
CA ARG A 243 21.95 6.47 -27.69
C ARG A 243 21.93 5.33 -26.67
N GLY A 244 20.78 5.03 -26.07
CA GLY A 244 20.62 4.05 -25.01
C GLY A 244 20.42 4.69 -23.62
N ILE A 245 20.68 3.93 -22.57
CA ILE A 245 20.44 4.36 -21.19
C ILE A 245 21.65 5.15 -20.67
N VAL A 246 21.39 6.28 -20.00
CA VAL A 246 22.43 7.09 -19.36
C VAL A 246 22.07 7.31 -17.90
N TYR A 247 22.99 6.96 -16.99
CA TYR A 247 22.82 7.20 -15.56
C TYR A 247 23.97 8.03 -15.01
N ARG A 248 23.68 9.14 -14.32
CA ARG A 248 24.69 10.06 -13.74
C ARG A 248 25.77 10.48 -14.76
N GLY A 249 25.37 10.70 -16.02
CA GLY A 249 26.27 11.07 -17.11
C GLY A 249 27.10 9.92 -17.70
N GLN A 250 26.94 8.69 -17.20
CA GLN A 250 27.61 7.50 -17.72
C GLN A 250 26.71 6.75 -18.72
N PRO A 251 27.13 6.56 -19.98
CA PRO A 251 26.39 5.75 -20.93
C PRO A 251 26.51 4.26 -20.58
N LEU A 252 25.40 3.55 -20.66
CA LEU A 252 25.29 2.12 -20.37
C LEU A 252 24.91 1.35 -21.64
N PRO A 253 25.83 1.22 -22.63
CA PRO A 253 25.50 0.69 -23.95
C PRO A 253 25.12 -0.80 -23.95
N ASN A 254 25.63 -1.57 -22.98
CA ASN A 254 25.38 -3.00 -22.86
C ASN A 254 24.17 -3.33 -21.98
N LEU A 255 23.56 -2.31 -21.35
CA LEU A 255 22.43 -2.52 -20.47
C LEU A 255 21.16 -2.73 -21.30
N SER A 256 20.53 -3.88 -21.09
CA SER A 256 19.26 -4.22 -21.72
C SER A 256 18.35 -4.94 -20.73
N SER A 257 17.08 -5.13 -21.11
CA SER A 257 16.15 -5.96 -20.33
C SER A 257 16.67 -7.39 -20.12
N HIS A 258 17.48 -7.92 -21.05
CA HIS A 258 18.10 -9.24 -20.93
C HIS A 258 19.15 -9.30 -19.81
N SER A 259 19.93 -8.23 -19.62
CA SER A 259 20.95 -8.15 -18.56
C SER A 259 20.35 -8.39 -17.17
N ALA A 260 19.11 -7.92 -16.96
CA ALA A 260 18.41 -8.11 -15.69
C ALA A 260 18.12 -9.60 -15.39
N VAL A 261 17.75 -10.37 -16.42
CA VAL A 261 17.52 -11.82 -16.33
C VAL A 261 18.83 -12.56 -16.09
N GLU A 262 19.90 -12.20 -16.80
CA GLU A 262 21.23 -12.80 -16.60
C GLU A 262 21.73 -12.68 -15.16
N TYR A 263 21.59 -11.48 -14.55
CA TYR A 263 21.95 -11.27 -13.15
C TYR A 263 21.07 -12.09 -12.20
N MET A 264 19.76 -12.15 -12.43
CA MET A 264 18.84 -12.96 -11.62
C MET A 264 19.20 -14.46 -11.67
N LEU A 265 19.52 -15.00 -12.85
CA LEU A 265 19.88 -16.40 -13.02
C LEU A 265 21.14 -16.78 -12.21
N LYS A 266 22.10 -15.85 -12.06
CA LYS A 266 23.30 -16.05 -11.23
C LYS A 266 22.99 -16.24 -9.73
N CYS A 267 21.82 -15.82 -9.26
CA CYS A 267 21.40 -15.98 -7.87
C CYS A 267 20.73 -17.33 -7.58
N ILE A 268 20.18 -18.01 -8.59
CA ILE A 268 19.39 -19.24 -8.40
C ILE A 268 20.15 -20.34 -7.64
N PRO A 269 21.43 -20.64 -7.92
CA PRO A 269 22.14 -21.72 -7.23
C PRO A 269 22.13 -21.56 -5.71
N VAL A 270 22.41 -20.36 -5.21
CA VAL A 270 22.51 -20.14 -3.75
C VAL A 270 21.17 -20.21 -3.04
N LEU A 271 20.08 -19.91 -3.74
CA LEU A 271 18.72 -20.07 -3.20
C LEU A 271 18.37 -21.55 -3.03
N LYS A 272 18.81 -22.42 -3.95
CA LYS A 272 18.60 -23.87 -3.85
C LYS A 272 19.36 -24.47 -2.67
N ASP A 273 20.56 -23.96 -2.41
CA ASP A 273 21.46 -24.44 -1.37
C ASP A 273 21.17 -23.84 0.03
N PHE A 274 20.07 -23.07 0.19
CA PHE A 274 19.75 -22.44 1.48
C PHE A 274 19.61 -23.46 2.63
N HIS A 275 18.94 -24.58 2.36
CA HIS A 275 18.65 -25.61 3.36
C HIS A 275 19.90 -26.37 3.84
N THR A 276 21.00 -26.35 3.06
CA THR A 276 22.28 -26.95 3.41
C THR A 276 23.27 -25.94 4.00
N THR A 277 22.94 -24.64 3.96
CA THR A 277 23.80 -23.59 4.50
C THR A 277 23.61 -23.49 6.01
N GLU A 278 24.66 -23.81 6.77
CA GLU A 278 24.69 -23.73 8.24
C GLU A 278 25.15 -22.36 8.75
N ASP A 279 25.99 -21.65 7.99
CA ASP A 279 26.49 -20.33 8.38
C ASP A 279 25.37 -19.29 8.36
N GLY A 280 25.01 -18.78 9.54
CA GLY A 280 23.90 -17.85 9.64
C GLY A 280 24.17 -16.46 9.04
N GLU A 281 25.42 -16.02 8.90
CA GLU A 281 25.70 -14.74 8.22
C GLU A 281 25.38 -14.87 6.73
N THR A 282 25.81 -15.97 6.12
CA THR A 282 25.46 -16.32 4.75
C THR A 282 23.95 -16.53 4.60
N ARG A 283 23.27 -17.21 5.54
CA ARG A 283 21.81 -17.38 5.51
C ARG A 283 21.08 -16.04 5.46
N GLU A 284 21.48 -15.06 6.27
CA GLU A 284 20.91 -13.70 6.25
C GLU A 284 21.10 -13.03 4.88
N LEU A 285 22.26 -13.20 4.24
CA LEU A 285 22.51 -12.69 2.89
C LEU A 285 21.67 -13.39 1.82
N ILE A 286 21.44 -14.71 1.95
CA ILE A 286 20.56 -15.46 1.06
C ILE A 286 19.11 -14.98 1.20
N VAL A 287 18.61 -14.77 2.42
CA VAL A 287 17.25 -14.23 2.64
C VAL A 287 17.13 -12.84 2.03
N THR A 288 18.11 -11.97 2.28
CA THR A 288 18.14 -10.61 1.69
C THR A 288 18.11 -10.67 0.16
N THR A 289 18.88 -11.59 -0.42
CA THR A 289 18.91 -11.85 -1.87
C THR A 289 17.53 -12.28 -2.38
N ALA A 290 16.87 -13.22 -1.70
CA ALA A 290 15.53 -13.68 -2.06
C ALA A 290 14.48 -12.56 -2.02
N VAL A 291 14.54 -11.69 -1.00
CA VAL A 291 13.61 -10.55 -0.86
C VAL A 291 13.76 -9.55 -2.02
N ILE A 292 15.00 -9.24 -2.44
CA ILE A 292 15.26 -8.35 -3.58
C ILE A 292 14.76 -8.99 -4.88
N LEU A 293 14.99 -10.29 -5.08
CA LEU A 293 14.52 -11.00 -6.27
C LEU A 293 13.01 -11.15 -6.33
N ARG A 294 12.34 -11.33 -5.19
CA ARG A 294 10.88 -11.25 -5.10
C ARG A 294 10.38 -9.87 -5.53
N HIS A 295 11.09 -8.82 -5.14
CA HIS A 295 10.72 -7.49 -5.59
C HIS A 295 10.93 -7.30 -7.10
N PHE A 296 12.02 -7.85 -7.66
CA PHE A 296 12.23 -7.89 -9.10
C PHE A 296 11.07 -8.59 -9.84
N GLU A 297 10.57 -9.71 -9.32
CA GLU A 297 9.38 -10.41 -9.84
C GLU A 297 8.13 -9.52 -9.81
N GLU A 298 7.90 -8.77 -8.72
CA GLU A 298 6.76 -7.85 -8.61
C GLU A 298 6.78 -6.72 -9.66
N LEU A 299 7.97 -6.27 -10.09
CA LEU A 299 8.10 -5.30 -11.18
C LEU A 299 7.77 -5.95 -12.54
N ASP A 300 7.92 -7.27 -12.66
CA ASP A 300 7.82 -8.06 -13.89
C ASP A 300 6.46 -8.68 -14.17
N ASP A 301 5.50 -8.55 -13.25
CA ASP A 301 4.10 -8.95 -13.40
C ASP A 301 3.36 -8.18 -14.52
N GLU A 302 3.84 -8.26 -15.76
CA GLU A 302 3.04 -8.03 -16.95
C GLU A 302 2.06 -9.21 -17.00
N GLU A 303 0.82 -9.02 -16.57
CA GLU A 303 -0.24 -10.02 -16.79
C GLU A 303 -0.26 -10.32 -18.30
N ASP A 304 0.14 -11.52 -18.70
CA ASP A 304 0.21 -11.94 -20.12
C ASP A 304 -1.08 -11.55 -20.84
N ASP A 305 -1.00 -10.50 -21.65
CA ASP A 305 -2.14 -9.90 -22.37
C ASP A 305 -2.60 -10.80 -23.55
N ASP A 306 -2.06 -12.02 -23.69
CA ASP A 306 -2.38 -12.95 -24.78
C ASP A 306 -2.90 -14.32 -24.29
N PRO A 307 -4.22 -14.59 -24.34
CA PRO A 307 -4.79 -15.89 -24.02
C PRO A 307 -4.38 -17.00 -25.00
N ALA A 308 -3.68 -16.70 -26.11
CA ALA A 308 -3.07 -17.71 -26.99
C ALA A 308 -1.65 -18.12 -26.53
N LEU A 309 -1.06 -17.42 -25.55
CA LEU A 309 0.23 -17.72 -24.94
C LEU A 309 0.11 -18.41 -23.57
N ASP A 310 -1.08 -18.89 -23.20
CA ASP A 310 -1.39 -19.73 -22.01
C ASP A 310 -0.66 -21.10 -21.99
N THR A 311 0.28 -21.30 -22.92
CA THR A 311 1.18 -22.46 -23.02
C THR A 311 2.65 -22.11 -22.79
N ARG A 312 2.99 -20.85 -22.46
CA ARG A 312 4.31 -20.56 -21.90
C ARG A 312 4.32 -21.08 -20.47
N ILE A 313 4.97 -22.23 -20.38
CA ILE A 313 5.30 -22.99 -19.19
C ILE A 313 5.52 -22.04 -18.00
N ASP A 314 4.88 -22.37 -16.89
CA ASP A 314 5.15 -21.96 -15.50
C ASP A 314 6.59 -22.36 -15.10
N GLU A 315 7.57 -21.87 -15.87
CA GLU A 315 9.02 -22.09 -15.75
C GLU A 315 9.69 -20.89 -15.07
N GLY A 316 8.88 -19.99 -14.50
CA GLY A 316 9.35 -18.92 -13.63
C GLY A 316 9.76 -19.49 -12.27
N VAL A 317 10.92 -19.06 -11.77
CA VAL A 317 11.30 -19.34 -10.38
C VAL A 317 10.32 -18.59 -9.49
N ASN A 318 9.47 -19.32 -8.76
CA ASN A 318 8.54 -18.72 -7.80
C ASN A 318 9.32 -18.27 -6.55
N PHE A 319 9.79 -17.01 -6.54
CA PHE A 319 10.59 -16.47 -5.44
C PHE A 319 9.78 -16.36 -4.15
N LEU A 320 8.45 -16.22 -4.24
CA LEU A 320 7.55 -16.29 -3.09
C LEU A 320 7.63 -17.66 -2.37
N ALA A 321 7.59 -18.76 -3.12
CA ALA A 321 7.69 -20.10 -2.55
C ALA A 321 9.07 -20.33 -1.91
N ILE A 322 10.14 -19.85 -2.56
CA ILE A 322 11.50 -19.91 -2.01
C ILE A 322 11.60 -19.10 -0.72
N LEU A 323 11.13 -17.84 -0.72
CA LEU A 323 11.17 -16.98 0.44
C LEU A 323 10.36 -17.55 1.61
N ASN A 324 9.18 -18.12 1.34
CA ASN A 324 8.39 -18.80 2.36
C ASN A 324 9.10 -20.05 2.92
N ALA A 325 9.76 -20.85 2.09
CA ALA A 325 10.54 -22.01 2.53
C ALA A 325 11.75 -21.58 3.38
N VAL A 326 12.45 -20.53 2.96
CA VAL A 326 13.58 -19.90 3.66
C VAL A 326 13.16 -19.38 5.03
N LEU A 327 12.06 -18.62 5.10
CA LEU A 327 11.56 -18.06 6.37
C LEU A 327 11.01 -19.14 7.31
N ARG A 328 10.44 -20.23 6.80
CA ARG A 328 9.99 -21.38 7.62
C ARG A 328 11.13 -22.23 8.17
N SER A 329 12.31 -22.15 7.58
CA SER A 329 13.49 -22.91 7.98
C SER A 329 14.49 -22.09 8.80
N LEU A 330 14.06 -20.94 9.35
CA LEU A 330 14.83 -20.20 10.34
C LEU A 330 15.03 -21.04 11.60
N THR A 331 16.27 -21.09 12.09
CA THR A 331 16.67 -21.91 13.24
C THR A 331 16.49 -21.14 14.54
N SER A 332 16.42 -21.83 15.68
CA SER A 332 16.40 -21.16 16.99
C SER A 332 17.64 -20.28 17.22
N ASP A 333 18.79 -20.64 16.64
CA ASP A 333 20.02 -19.83 16.69
C ASP A 333 19.88 -18.51 15.91
N ASP A 334 19.28 -18.55 14.71
CA ASP A 334 18.97 -17.35 13.91
C ASP A 334 18.08 -16.37 14.69
N LEU A 335 17.18 -16.90 15.53
CA LEU A 335 16.25 -16.11 16.35
C LEU A 335 16.91 -15.52 17.60
N ILE A 336 17.81 -16.26 18.25
CA ILE A 336 18.50 -15.85 19.49
C ILE A 336 19.55 -14.77 19.20
N ASN A 337 20.30 -14.89 18.11
CA ASN A 337 21.39 -13.97 17.78
C ASN A 337 20.92 -12.60 17.24
N ARG A 338 19.60 -12.35 17.18
CA ARG A 338 18.97 -11.09 16.71
C ARG A 338 19.65 -10.52 15.45
N ARG A 339 19.82 -11.37 14.44
CA ARG A 339 20.41 -10.98 13.14
C ARG A 339 19.60 -9.84 12.52
N GLU A 340 20.16 -8.64 12.57
CA GLU A 340 19.38 -7.42 12.36
C GLU A 340 18.91 -7.22 10.92
N LEU A 341 19.70 -7.66 9.93
CA LEU A 341 19.33 -7.58 8.51
C LEU A 341 18.33 -8.69 8.15
N LEU A 342 18.36 -9.84 8.83
CA LEU A 342 17.35 -10.89 8.70
C LEU A 342 15.99 -10.38 9.19
N ILE A 343 15.98 -9.71 10.34
CA ILE A 343 14.77 -9.06 10.88
C ILE A 343 14.25 -8.01 9.89
N ALA A 344 15.12 -7.15 9.34
CA ALA A 344 14.71 -6.17 8.33
C ALA A 344 14.12 -6.85 7.08
N SER A 345 14.76 -7.92 6.59
CA SER A 345 14.30 -8.70 5.43
C SER A 345 12.94 -9.36 5.68
N TYR A 346 12.69 -9.85 6.90
CA TYR A 346 11.38 -10.37 7.30
C TYR A 346 10.29 -9.30 7.17
N TRP A 347 10.51 -8.08 7.69
CA TRP A 347 9.50 -7.03 7.60
C TRP A 347 9.24 -6.55 6.17
N VAL A 348 10.25 -6.60 5.29
CA VAL A 348 10.03 -6.40 3.85
C VAL A 348 9.16 -7.52 3.27
N ALA A 349 9.52 -8.78 3.54
CA ALA A 349 8.78 -9.95 3.06
C ALA A 349 7.30 -9.92 3.47
N LEU A 350 7.01 -9.43 4.68
CA LEU A 350 5.64 -9.28 5.19
C LEU A 350 4.84 -8.26 4.40
N ARG A 351 5.45 -7.12 4.07
CA ARG A 351 4.80 -6.09 3.23
C ARG A 351 4.58 -6.61 1.81
N GLN A 352 5.54 -7.34 1.25
CA GLN A 352 5.38 -8.00 -0.04
C GLN A 352 4.23 -9.03 -0.01
N GLU A 353 4.05 -9.73 1.12
CA GLU A 353 2.94 -10.68 1.30
C GLU A 353 1.58 -9.97 1.37
N VAL A 354 1.49 -8.88 2.12
CA VAL A 354 0.28 -8.04 2.16
C VAL A 354 -0.06 -7.53 0.76
N TYR A 355 0.94 -7.02 0.03
CA TYR A 355 0.78 -6.57 -1.35
C TYR A 355 0.24 -7.69 -2.25
N TYR A 356 0.90 -8.85 -2.23
CA TYR A 356 0.52 -10.00 -3.05
C TYR A 356 -0.89 -10.52 -2.72
N ALA A 357 -1.22 -10.63 -1.43
CA ALA A 357 -2.52 -11.06 -0.94
C ALA A 357 -3.64 -10.16 -1.45
N LEU A 358 -3.48 -8.84 -1.30
CA LEU A 358 -4.48 -7.85 -1.75
C LEU A 358 -4.56 -7.75 -3.27
N ARG A 359 -3.44 -7.92 -3.97
CA ARG A 359 -3.38 -7.85 -5.43
C ARG A 359 -4.05 -9.06 -6.09
N LYS A 360 -3.73 -10.27 -5.63
CA LYS A 360 -4.14 -11.53 -6.26
C LYS A 360 -5.34 -12.21 -5.57
N GLY A 361 -5.70 -11.78 -4.36
CA GLY A 361 -6.81 -12.36 -3.60
C GLY A 361 -6.47 -13.70 -2.93
N TYR A 362 -5.20 -13.93 -2.60
CA TYR A 362 -4.74 -15.13 -1.89
C TYR A 362 -4.49 -14.83 -0.41
N PRO A 363 -4.68 -15.81 0.49
CA PRO A 363 -4.38 -15.61 1.89
C PRO A 363 -2.87 -15.48 2.14
N ALA A 364 -2.49 -14.50 2.96
CA ALA A 364 -1.12 -14.32 3.38
C ALA A 364 -0.62 -15.58 4.11
N GLN A 365 0.47 -16.18 3.60
CA GLN A 365 1.02 -17.45 4.12
C GLN A 365 2.20 -17.25 5.08
N MET A 366 2.40 -16.03 5.56
CA MET A 366 3.57 -15.67 6.31
C MET A 366 3.54 -16.20 7.76
N VAL A 367 4.68 -16.70 8.20
CA VAL A 367 4.90 -17.22 9.56
C VAL A 367 4.80 -16.06 10.55
N GLU A 368 4.13 -16.30 11.68
CA GLU A 368 4.08 -15.32 12.77
C GLU A 368 5.50 -14.97 13.24
N PRO A 369 5.79 -13.69 13.50
CA PRO A 369 7.09 -13.31 14.01
C PRO A 369 7.27 -13.94 15.40
N PRO A 370 8.48 -14.45 15.71
CA PRO A 370 8.83 -14.90 17.04
C PRO A 370 8.50 -13.86 18.11
N ALA A 371 8.10 -14.31 19.30
CA ALA A 371 7.71 -13.42 20.39
C ALA A 371 8.86 -12.49 20.83
N GLU A 372 10.11 -12.91 20.63
CA GLU A 372 11.32 -12.15 20.91
C GLU A 372 11.48 -10.92 20.00
N TRP A 373 10.74 -10.88 18.89
CA TRP A 373 10.69 -9.76 17.94
C TRP A 373 9.54 -8.79 18.24
N SER A 374 8.78 -9.02 19.33
CA SER A 374 7.63 -8.19 19.74
C SER A 374 8.00 -6.77 20.19
N ASP A 375 9.26 -6.53 20.59
CA ASP A 375 9.80 -5.21 20.97
C ASP A 375 10.09 -4.30 19.77
N ILE A 376 9.86 -4.77 18.55
CA ILE A 376 10.22 -4.04 17.33
C ILE A 376 9.21 -2.91 17.03
N SER A 377 9.73 -1.85 16.39
CA SER A 377 9.08 -0.67 15.80
C SER A 377 7.55 -0.69 15.80
N PRO A 378 6.88 0.34 16.35
CA PRO A 378 5.42 0.41 16.35
C PRO A 378 4.79 0.32 14.96
N ALA A 379 5.47 0.76 13.90
CA ALA A 379 4.99 0.62 12.52
C ALA A 379 4.92 -0.85 12.06
N ASN A 380 5.87 -1.69 12.47
CA ASN A 380 5.89 -3.12 12.15
C ASN A 380 4.71 -3.85 12.80
N ARG A 381 4.29 -3.43 14.00
CA ARG A 381 3.08 -3.96 14.65
C ARG A 381 1.83 -3.70 13.83
N ILE A 382 1.72 -2.52 13.21
CA ILE A 382 0.60 -2.18 12.31
C ILE A 382 0.67 -3.04 11.04
N VAL A 383 1.83 -3.12 10.39
CA VAL A 383 2.01 -3.96 9.18
C VAL A 383 1.64 -5.41 9.46
N PHE A 384 2.04 -5.95 10.62
CA PHE A 384 1.66 -7.29 11.06
C PHE A 384 0.15 -7.44 11.25
N HIS A 385 -0.50 -6.47 11.89
CA HIS A 385 -1.96 -6.46 11.99
C HIS A 385 -2.63 -6.49 10.61
N THR A 386 -2.18 -5.66 9.67
CA THR A 386 -2.70 -5.69 8.29
C THR A 386 -2.50 -7.06 7.64
N SER A 387 -1.35 -7.71 7.83
CA SER A 387 -1.13 -9.09 7.35
C SER A 387 -2.15 -10.07 7.94
N GLN A 388 -2.43 -10.02 9.24
CA GLN A 388 -3.43 -10.88 9.85
C GLN A 388 -4.84 -10.60 9.30
N VAL A 389 -5.17 -9.33 9.04
CA VAL A 389 -6.44 -8.94 8.41
C VAL A 389 -6.56 -9.51 6.99
N THR A 390 -5.49 -9.47 6.18
CA THR A 390 -5.51 -10.08 4.85
C THR A 390 -5.67 -11.61 4.89
N LYS A 391 -5.01 -12.27 5.85
CA LYS A 391 -5.17 -13.72 6.06
C LYS A 391 -6.62 -14.06 6.45
N TRP A 392 -7.21 -13.30 7.37
CA TRP A 392 -8.61 -13.47 7.74
C TRP A 392 -9.55 -13.24 6.54
N LEU A 393 -9.30 -12.21 5.73
CA LEU A 393 -10.11 -11.88 4.57
C LEU A 393 -10.18 -13.01 3.54
N PHE A 394 -9.08 -13.74 3.30
CA PHE A 394 -9.02 -14.71 2.19
C PHE A 394 -9.01 -16.18 2.63
N ASP A 395 -8.96 -16.47 3.94
CA ASP A 395 -8.96 -17.85 4.47
C ASP A 395 -10.06 -18.06 5.53
N ASP A 396 -9.89 -17.47 6.72
CA ASP A 396 -10.75 -17.74 7.88
C ASP A 396 -12.18 -17.18 7.72
N LYS A 397 -12.31 -15.88 7.42
CA LYS A 397 -13.59 -15.12 7.37
C LYS A 397 -14.54 -15.37 8.55
N SER A 398 -14.06 -15.86 9.69
CA SER A 398 -14.90 -16.16 10.85
C SER A 398 -15.29 -14.91 11.63
N GLU A 399 -16.47 -14.93 12.27
CA GLU A 399 -16.93 -13.85 13.15
C GLU A 399 -16.02 -13.68 14.38
N SER A 400 -15.54 -14.79 14.96
CA SER A 400 -14.58 -14.76 16.07
C SER A 400 -13.22 -14.17 15.67
N GLY A 401 -12.72 -14.53 14.48
CA GLY A 401 -11.49 -13.95 13.94
C GLY A 401 -11.63 -12.45 13.71
N TRP A 402 -12.78 -12.01 13.19
CA TRP A 402 -13.09 -10.58 13.02
C TRP A 402 -13.09 -9.83 14.36
N HIS A 403 -13.74 -10.37 15.40
CA HIS A 403 -13.77 -9.74 16.72
C HIS A 403 -12.36 -9.59 17.32
N LYS A 404 -11.53 -10.63 17.24
CA LYS A 404 -10.13 -10.59 17.70
C LYS A 404 -9.34 -9.50 16.97
N LEU A 405 -9.52 -9.38 15.65
CA LEU A 405 -8.84 -8.38 14.84
C LEU A 405 -9.34 -6.96 15.15
N LYS A 406 -10.63 -6.77 15.38
CA LYS A 406 -11.19 -5.47 15.81
C LYS A 406 -10.67 -5.04 17.18
N GLU A 407 -10.58 -5.95 18.14
CA GLU A 407 -9.99 -5.66 19.45
C GLU A 407 -8.52 -5.24 19.31
N GLN A 408 -7.76 -5.94 18.45
CA GLN A 408 -6.38 -5.57 18.16
C GLN A 408 -6.29 -4.20 17.45
N GLU A 409 -7.19 -3.90 16.52
CA GLU A 409 -7.28 -2.59 15.84
C GLU A 409 -7.49 -1.47 16.86
N GLU A 410 -8.44 -1.62 17.79
CA GLU A 410 -8.73 -0.65 18.86
C GLU A 410 -7.51 -0.43 19.77
N TYR A 411 -6.81 -1.50 20.14
CA TYR A 411 -5.57 -1.40 20.91
C TYR A 411 -4.49 -0.62 20.15
N LEU A 412 -4.29 -0.93 18.87
CA LEU A 412 -3.28 -0.24 18.06
C LEU A 412 -3.64 1.24 17.84
N ASP A 413 -4.92 1.55 17.65
CA ASP A 413 -5.40 2.93 17.60
C ASP A 413 -5.04 3.69 18.88
N GLN A 414 -5.37 3.13 20.04
CA GLN A 414 -5.16 3.78 21.33
C GLN A 414 -3.67 3.97 21.68
N TYR A 415 -2.82 2.97 21.41
CA TYR A 415 -1.45 2.94 21.94
C TYR A 415 -0.34 3.13 20.89
N VAL A 416 -0.66 3.02 19.59
CA VAL A 416 0.35 3.09 18.53
C VAL A 416 0.10 4.25 17.59
N THR A 417 -1.12 4.45 17.08
CA THR A 417 -1.37 5.45 16.02
C THR A 417 -1.08 6.88 16.46
N GLY A 418 -1.28 7.21 17.73
CA GLY A 418 -0.92 8.53 18.29
C GLY A 418 0.56 8.88 18.18
N ARG A 419 1.47 7.89 18.03
CA ARG A 419 2.90 8.16 17.77
C ARG A 419 3.19 8.60 16.34
N PHE A 420 2.22 8.41 15.45
CA PHE A 420 2.32 8.70 14.02
C PHE A 420 1.33 9.79 13.60
N GLU A 421 0.91 10.66 14.51
CA GLU A 421 0.05 11.78 14.14
C GLU A 421 0.69 12.64 13.03
N PRO A 422 -0.12 13.11 12.06
CA PRO A 422 0.38 13.94 10.99
C PRO A 422 0.84 15.30 11.53
N ILE A 423 1.96 15.82 11.01
CA ILE A 423 2.44 17.18 11.29
C ILE A 423 1.52 18.26 10.72
N LEU A 424 0.73 17.90 9.70
CA LEU A 424 -0.30 18.74 9.11
C LEU A 424 -1.49 17.87 8.76
N TYR A 425 -2.68 18.27 9.21
CA TYR A 425 -3.95 17.74 8.75
C TYR A 425 -4.84 18.88 8.29
N ARG A 426 -5.33 18.81 7.05
CA ARG A 426 -6.35 19.72 6.51
C ARG A 426 -7.42 18.90 5.80
N PRO A 427 -8.71 19.07 6.15
CA PRO A 427 -9.80 18.37 5.46
C PRO A 427 -9.89 18.82 3.99
N PRO A 428 -10.51 18.01 3.12
CA PRO A 428 -10.69 18.38 1.72
C PRO A 428 -11.59 19.62 1.57
N ASP A 429 -11.16 20.57 0.73
CA ASP A 429 -11.94 21.77 0.40
C ASP A 429 -12.56 21.67 -1.01
N ARG A 430 -13.86 21.37 -1.05
CA ARG A 430 -14.62 21.24 -2.30
C ARG A 430 -14.72 22.55 -3.09
N VAL A 431 -14.66 23.71 -2.42
CA VAL A 431 -14.74 25.02 -3.09
C VAL A 431 -13.47 25.28 -3.89
N LEU A 432 -12.32 24.81 -3.39
CA LEU A 432 -11.02 24.89 -4.06
C LEU A 432 -10.77 23.72 -5.03
N GLY A 433 -11.73 22.80 -5.19
CA GLY A 433 -11.57 21.59 -6.01
C GLY A 433 -10.66 20.52 -5.37
N GLU A 434 -10.37 20.63 -4.07
CA GLU A 434 -9.60 19.66 -3.32
C GLU A 434 -10.48 18.48 -2.91
N VAL A 435 -10.22 17.31 -3.51
CA VAL A 435 -10.94 16.06 -3.18
C VAL A 435 -10.26 15.31 -2.04
N PHE A 436 -8.93 15.28 -2.03
CA PHE A 436 -8.16 14.58 -1.01
C PHE A 436 -7.87 15.50 0.19
N PRO A 437 -7.88 14.97 1.43
CA PRO A 437 -7.33 15.70 2.56
C PRO A 437 -5.82 15.92 2.38
N THR A 438 -5.29 16.98 2.99
CA THR A 438 -3.84 17.17 3.10
C THR A 438 -3.35 16.59 4.40
N MET A 439 -2.43 15.63 4.32
CA MET A 439 -1.88 14.93 5.47
C MET A 439 -0.39 14.74 5.27
N TRP A 440 0.42 15.37 6.12
CA TRP A 440 1.88 15.22 6.11
C TRP A 440 2.34 14.46 7.34
N TYR A 441 3.20 13.47 7.16
CA TYR A 441 3.78 12.71 8.26
C TYR A 441 5.25 13.09 8.45
N ALA A 442 5.73 12.98 9.69
CA ALA A 442 7.12 13.32 10.01
C ALA A 442 8.16 12.36 9.42
N SER A 443 7.75 11.16 8.96
CA SER A 443 8.65 10.18 8.35
C SER A 443 7.91 9.20 7.43
N PRO A 444 8.63 8.55 6.48
CA PRO A 444 8.10 7.45 5.68
C PRO A 444 7.63 6.24 6.52
N ILE A 445 8.21 6.06 7.72
CA ILE A 445 7.82 5.01 8.67
C ILE A 445 6.42 5.26 9.21
N ALA A 446 6.16 6.51 9.65
CA ALA A 446 4.83 6.92 10.10
C ALA A 446 3.80 6.80 8.96
N LEU A 447 4.14 7.30 7.77
CA LEU A 447 3.27 7.23 6.60
C LEU A 447 2.92 5.78 6.25
N THR A 448 3.92 4.91 6.14
CA THR A 448 3.73 3.51 5.75
C THR A 448 2.89 2.77 6.79
N GLY A 449 3.20 2.94 8.08
CA GLY A 449 2.40 2.38 9.17
C GLY A 449 0.94 2.83 9.09
N MET A 450 0.69 4.14 8.95
CA MET A 450 -0.67 4.67 8.92
C MET A 450 -1.45 4.24 7.67
N GLN A 451 -0.82 4.13 6.49
CA GLN A 451 -1.50 3.58 5.31
C GLN A 451 -1.89 2.11 5.51
N HIS A 452 -1.04 1.30 6.13
CA HIS A 452 -1.37 -0.10 6.46
C HIS A 452 -2.51 -0.19 7.47
N MET A 453 -2.55 0.71 8.47
CA MET A 453 -3.67 0.83 9.40
C MET A 453 -4.97 1.15 8.66
N MET A 454 -4.94 2.15 7.77
CA MET A 454 -6.11 2.55 6.99
C MET A 454 -6.63 1.40 6.12
N ILE A 455 -5.75 0.64 5.46
CA ILE A 455 -6.12 -0.54 4.67
C ILE A 455 -6.77 -1.63 5.54
N ALA A 456 -6.19 -1.92 6.71
CA ALA A 456 -6.77 -2.90 7.65
C ALA A 456 -8.19 -2.49 8.07
N LYS A 457 -8.38 -1.21 8.43
CA LYS A 457 -9.68 -0.64 8.78
C LYS A 457 -10.69 -0.73 7.64
N MET A 458 -10.27 -0.42 6.40
CA MET A 458 -11.13 -0.54 5.23
C MET A 458 -11.69 -1.96 5.11
N ILE A 459 -10.82 -2.97 5.22
CA ILE A 459 -11.19 -4.38 5.11
C ILE A 459 -12.15 -4.79 6.22
N LEU A 460 -11.79 -4.55 7.49
CA LEU A 460 -12.59 -4.96 8.64
C LEU A 460 -13.95 -4.25 8.68
N THR A 461 -14.04 -3.02 8.16
CA THR A 461 -15.29 -2.25 8.07
C THR A 461 -16.18 -2.76 6.94
N ALA A 462 -15.63 -2.93 5.73
CA ALA A 462 -16.38 -3.38 4.56
C ALA A 462 -16.90 -4.82 4.72
N GLU A 463 -16.10 -5.70 5.33
CA GLU A 463 -16.37 -7.14 5.44
C GLU A 463 -16.94 -7.53 6.80
N SER A 464 -17.43 -6.57 7.60
CA SER A 464 -17.94 -6.86 8.93
C SER A 464 -19.13 -7.84 8.88
N PRO A 465 -19.08 -8.98 9.61
CA PRO A 465 -20.17 -9.96 9.63
C PRO A 465 -21.44 -9.39 10.26
N LEU A 466 -21.32 -8.31 11.05
CA LEU A 466 -22.41 -7.68 11.77
C LEU A 466 -23.33 -6.84 10.87
N LEU A 467 -22.89 -6.42 9.68
CA LEU A 467 -23.66 -5.58 8.77
C LEU A 467 -25.01 -6.21 8.38
N SER A 468 -24.99 -7.52 8.12
CA SER A 468 -26.18 -8.29 7.75
C SER A 468 -27.19 -8.47 8.89
N ARG A 469 -26.77 -8.23 10.13
CA ARG A 469 -27.56 -8.42 11.36
C ARG A 469 -28.03 -7.10 11.99
N ALA A 470 -27.71 -5.97 11.37
CA ALA A 470 -28.15 -4.66 11.83
C ALA A 470 -29.68 -4.50 11.68
N GLU A 471 -30.28 -3.67 12.54
CA GLU A 471 -31.71 -3.36 12.48
C GLU A 471 -32.10 -2.75 11.12
N ASP A 472 -31.30 -1.78 10.63
CA ASP A 472 -31.35 -1.28 9.26
C ASP A 472 -30.08 -1.69 8.51
N VAL A 473 -30.14 -2.86 7.87
CA VAL A 473 -29.06 -3.42 7.05
C VAL A 473 -28.61 -2.43 5.96
N ARG A 474 -29.53 -1.73 5.30
CA ARG A 474 -29.16 -0.81 4.20
C ARG A 474 -28.42 0.40 4.74
N ALA A 475 -28.88 0.97 5.85
CA ALA A 475 -28.19 2.08 6.49
C ALA A 475 -26.79 1.65 6.99
N ALA A 476 -26.67 0.44 7.55
CA ALA A 476 -25.39 -0.10 8.02
C ALA A 476 -24.37 -0.24 6.88
N TYR A 477 -24.77 -0.84 5.74
CA TYR A 477 -23.88 -0.93 4.56
C TYR A 477 -23.49 0.44 4.02
N ARG A 478 -24.42 1.40 3.93
CA ARG A 478 -24.09 2.76 3.47
C ARG A 478 -23.13 3.48 4.41
N LYS A 479 -23.28 3.30 5.72
CA LYS A 479 -22.37 3.85 6.71
C LYS A 479 -20.95 3.27 6.55
N ALA A 480 -20.85 1.95 6.43
CA ALA A 480 -19.59 1.26 6.19
C ALA A 480 -18.93 1.71 4.86
N GLU A 481 -19.70 1.78 3.77
CA GLU A 481 -19.22 2.30 2.49
C GLU A 481 -18.71 3.75 2.61
N GLY A 482 -19.40 4.61 3.37
CA GLY A 482 -19.00 5.98 3.64
C GLY A 482 -17.67 6.10 4.41
N GLU A 483 -17.50 5.26 5.43
CA GLU A 483 -16.25 5.17 6.22
C GLU A 483 -15.09 4.66 5.36
N VAL A 484 -15.31 3.60 4.57
CA VAL A 484 -14.32 3.03 3.65
C VAL A 484 -13.92 4.05 2.58
N ARG A 485 -14.88 4.77 1.98
CA ARG A 485 -14.61 5.86 1.03
C ARG A 485 -13.69 6.92 1.64
N ASN A 486 -13.96 7.36 2.88
CA ASN A 486 -13.12 8.34 3.56
C ASN A 486 -11.68 7.81 3.72
N LEU A 487 -11.52 6.56 4.15
CA LEU A 487 -10.20 5.93 4.27
C LEU A 487 -9.46 5.81 2.93
N VAL A 488 -10.14 5.46 1.84
CA VAL A 488 -9.55 5.44 0.49
C VAL A 488 -9.05 6.83 0.09
N LEU A 489 -9.86 7.88 0.31
CA LEU A 489 -9.44 9.26 0.03
C LEU A 489 -8.23 9.68 0.87
N GLN A 490 -8.16 9.25 2.13
CA GLN A 490 -7.01 9.50 3.00
C GLN A 490 -5.73 8.81 2.51
N VAL A 491 -5.79 7.53 2.17
CA VAL A 491 -4.63 6.80 1.62
C VAL A 491 -4.17 7.43 0.31
N CYS A 492 -5.10 7.78 -0.59
CA CYS A 492 -4.76 8.47 -1.83
C CYS A 492 -4.12 9.84 -1.57
N GLY A 493 -4.69 10.65 -0.66
CA GLY A 493 -4.14 11.96 -0.31
C GLY A 493 -2.71 11.88 0.22
N THR A 494 -2.44 10.94 1.12
CA THR A 494 -1.08 10.73 1.65
C THR A 494 -0.09 10.31 0.57
N ALA A 495 -0.51 9.45 -0.37
CA ALA A 495 0.34 8.98 -1.45
C ALA A 495 0.65 10.07 -2.48
N VAL A 496 -0.36 10.86 -2.87
CA VAL A 496 -0.21 11.97 -3.84
C VAL A 496 0.72 13.05 -3.32
N GLN A 497 0.71 13.28 -2.01
CA GLN A 497 1.48 14.34 -1.38
C GLN A 497 2.93 13.95 -1.03
N HIS A 498 3.27 12.66 -1.14
CA HIS A 498 4.62 12.15 -0.92
C HIS A 498 5.07 11.30 -2.12
N PRO A 499 5.21 11.91 -3.32
CA PRO A 499 5.52 11.17 -4.54
C PRO A 499 6.86 10.43 -4.49
N ASP A 500 7.81 10.92 -3.67
CA ASP A 500 9.11 10.29 -3.46
C ASP A 500 9.02 8.97 -2.69
N THR A 501 7.92 8.74 -1.95
CA THR A 501 7.64 7.47 -1.25
C THR A 501 6.79 6.58 -2.15
N GLN A 502 7.38 6.06 -3.22
CA GLN A 502 6.64 5.30 -4.25
C GLN A 502 5.82 4.11 -3.72
N PRO A 503 6.26 3.32 -2.72
CA PRO A 503 5.41 2.29 -2.12
C PRO A 503 4.12 2.84 -1.47
N GLY A 504 4.10 4.13 -1.11
CA GLY A 504 2.89 4.80 -0.67
C GLY A 504 1.82 4.89 -1.76
N LEU A 505 2.23 5.00 -3.03
CA LEU A 505 1.31 4.93 -4.16
C LEU A 505 0.80 3.53 -4.42
N VAL A 506 1.63 2.50 -4.23
CA VAL A 506 1.20 1.09 -4.32
C VAL A 506 0.00 0.83 -3.39
N ASN A 507 0.07 1.30 -2.14
CA ASN A 507 -1.02 1.16 -1.17
C ASN A 507 -2.30 1.88 -1.61
N ALA A 508 -2.17 3.08 -2.20
CA ALA A 508 -3.33 3.80 -2.75
C ALA A 508 -3.97 3.04 -3.92
N ILE A 509 -3.17 2.44 -4.81
CA ILE A 509 -3.67 1.62 -5.91
C ILE A 509 -4.39 0.37 -5.41
N LEU A 510 -3.87 -0.31 -4.40
CA LEU A 510 -4.57 -1.44 -3.77
C LEU A 510 -5.93 -1.01 -3.18
N ALA A 511 -5.97 0.13 -2.49
CA ALA A 511 -7.22 0.67 -1.94
C ALA A 511 -8.25 0.99 -3.04
N ILE A 512 -7.81 1.61 -4.14
CA ILE A 512 -8.67 1.90 -5.31
C ILE A 512 -9.12 0.61 -6.01
N GLN A 513 -8.25 -0.40 -6.12
CA GLN A 513 -8.59 -1.69 -6.70
C GLN A 513 -9.69 -2.40 -5.91
N MET A 514 -9.57 -2.42 -4.58
CA MET A 514 -10.55 -3.09 -3.72
C MET A 514 -11.87 -2.32 -3.61
N TYR A 515 -11.81 -1.01 -3.39
CA TYR A 515 -12.96 -0.20 -2.96
C TYR A 515 -13.32 0.97 -3.88
N GLY A 516 -12.63 1.11 -5.02
CA GLY A 516 -12.93 2.16 -5.98
C GLY A 516 -14.37 2.11 -6.50
N SER A 517 -15.04 0.95 -6.47
CA SER A 517 -16.45 0.81 -6.87
C SER A 517 -17.43 1.54 -5.95
N TYR A 518 -17.02 1.91 -4.73
CA TYR A 518 -17.86 2.66 -3.79
C TYR A 518 -18.00 4.14 -4.16
N PHE A 519 -17.20 4.63 -5.11
CA PHE A 519 -17.20 6.01 -5.55
C PHE A 519 -18.18 6.21 -6.72
N THR A 520 -19.15 7.08 -6.51
CA THR A 520 -20.17 7.46 -7.52
C THR A 520 -20.10 8.93 -7.90
N ASP A 521 -19.44 9.76 -7.08
CA ASP A 521 -19.24 11.18 -7.37
C ASP A 521 -18.20 11.36 -8.50
N PRO A 522 -18.51 12.11 -9.57
CA PRO A 522 -17.59 12.29 -10.70
C PRO A 522 -16.26 12.96 -10.33
N TRP A 523 -16.26 13.88 -9.36
CA TRP A 523 -15.05 14.59 -8.94
C TRP A 523 -14.14 13.66 -8.16
N GLU A 524 -14.71 12.84 -7.26
CA GLU A 524 -13.97 11.80 -6.56
C GLU A 524 -13.39 10.77 -7.55
N GLN A 525 -14.18 10.29 -8.51
CA GLN A 525 -13.72 9.35 -9.53
C GLN A 525 -12.57 9.90 -10.39
N GLU A 526 -12.65 11.16 -10.79
CA GLU A 526 -11.58 11.83 -11.54
C GLU A 526 -10.31 12.00 -10.69
N ALA A 527 -10.44 12.30 -9.41
CA ALA A 527 -9.29 12.34 -8.50
C ALA A 527 -8.61 10.96 -8.36
N LEU A 528 -9.39 9.88 -8.22
CA LEU A 528 -8.85 8.51 -8.18
C LEU A 528 -8.16 8.15 -9.50
N LYS A 529 -8.74 8.54 -10.64
CA LYS A 529 -8.14 8.35 -11.97
C LYS A 529 -6.77 9.03 -12.06
N LYS A 530 -6.65 10.28 -11.62
CA LYS A 530 -5.35 11.00 -11.59
C LYS A 530 -4.32 10.29 -10.71
N THR A 531 -4.73 9.73 -9.58
CA THR A 531 -3.83 8.91 -8.73
C THR A 531 -3.34 7.66 -9.48
N VAL A 532 -4.23 6.99 -10.22
CA VAL A 532 -3.88 5.84 -11.08
C VAL A 532 -2.91 6.23 -12.20
N GLU A 533 -3.13 7.37 -12.85
CA GLU A 533 -2.24 7.90 -13.88
C GLU A 533 -0.85 8.25 -13.32
N MET A 534 -0.80 8.85 -12.13
CA MET A 534 0.46 9.16 -11.46
C MET A 534 1.25 7.89 -11.12
N PHE A 535 0.58 6.85 -10.60
CA PHE A 535 1.21 5.55 -10.37
C PHE A 535 1.76 4.94 -11.67
N LYS A 536 1.00 4.99 -12.76
CA LYS A 536 1.46 4.55 -14.09
C LYS A 536 2.70 5.32 -14.55
N GLY A 537 2.76 6.63 -14.25
CA GLY A 537 3.91 7.49 -14.57
C GLY A 537 5.19 7.15 -13.81
N CYS A 538 5.09 6.56 -12.61
CA CYS A 538 6.26 6.13 -11.85
C CYS A 538 7.01 4.96 -12.51
N GLN A 539 6.33 4.18 -13.37
CA GLN A 539 6.88 3.01 -14.10
C GLN A 539 7.59 1.97 -13.22
N ALA A 540 7.30 1.98 -11.93
CA ALA A 540 7.89 1.07 -10.96
C ALA A 540 7.14 -0.27 -10.94
N TRP A 541 5.81 -0.27 -10.77
CA TRP A 541 4.99 -1.49 -10.79
C TRP A 541 4.02 -1.53 -11.98
N PRO A 542 3.67 -2.72 -12.49
CA PRO A 542 2.67 -2.88 -13.53
C PRO A 542 1.28 -2.50 -13.02
N LEU A 543 0.51 -1.77 -13.83
CA LEU A 543 -0.84 -1.36 -13.47
C LEU A 543 -1.81 -2.56 -13.53
N PRO A 544 -2.56 -2.87 -12.46
CA PRO A 544 -3.54 -3.95 -12.47
C PRO A 544 -4.54 -3.82 -13.61
N LYS A 545 -4.86 -4.93 -14.31
CA LYS A 545 -5.75 -4.93 -15.47
C LYS A 545 -7.12 -4.34 -15.17
N ALA A 546 -7.70 -4.65 -14.01
CA ALA A 546 -8.98 -4.09 -13.57
C ALA A 546 -8.97 -2.54 -13.56
N LEU A 547 -7.83 -1.94 -13.19
CA LEU A 547 -7.68 -0.48 -13.18
C LEU A 547 -7.35 0.07 -14.57
N LYS A 548 -6.55 -0.65 -15.37
CA LYS A 548 -6.29 -0.31 -16.78
C LYS A 548 -7.60 -0.24 -17.57
N GLU A 549 -8.49 -1.22 -17.38
CA GLU A 549 -9.79 -1.24 -18.05
C GLU A 549 -10.74 -0.16 -17.56
N ARG A 550 -10.74 0.13 -16.26
CA ARG A 550 -11.66 1.09 -15.64
C ARG A 550 -11.25 2.55 -15.84
N TYR A 551 -9.96 2.85 -15.81
CA TYR A 551 -9.46 4.22 -15.75
C TYR A 551 -8.61 4.62 -16.97
N CYS A 552 -8.08 3.68 -17.75
CA CYS A 552 -7.23 4.00 -18.91
C CYS A 552 -7.90 3.78 -20.29
N LYS A 553 -9.10 3.20 -20.37
CA LYS A 553 -9.85 3.13 -21.64
C LYS A 553 -10.51 4.48 -21.91
N SER A 554 -9.98 5.20 -22.90
CA SER A 554 -10.55 6.42 -23.48
C SER A 554 -11.35 6.07 -24.72
#